data_AF-A0A942GZW6-F1
#
_entry.id   AF-A0A942GZW6-F1
#
_cell.length_a   1.000
_cell.length_b   1.000
_cell.length_c   1.000
_cell.angle_alpha   90.00
_cell.angle_beta   90.00
_cell.angle_gamma   90.00
#
_symmetry.space_group_name_H-M   'P 1'
#
loop_
_entity.id
_entity.type
_entity.pdbx_description
1 polymer ?
#
loop_
_entity_poly.entity_id
_entity_poly.type
_entity_poly.pdbx_seq_one_letter_code
_entity_poly.pdbx_strand_id
1 'polypeptide(L)' 'MTNYDRLVEAGIINPAAGTKPSDSDMKAIEGLSAAEVDHLITAKSKLGNSFMDQHAAPGQSFFVF' A
#
# COMPACT_ATOMS: atom_id res chain seq x y z
N MET A 1 0.59 18.23 4.35
CA MET A 1 0.87 16.81 4.05
C MET A 1 -0.04 16.41 2.91
N THR A 2 0.52 16.01 1.77
CA THR A 2 -0.27 15.63 0.59
C THR A 2 -0.75 14.18 0.71
N ASN A 3 -1.73 13.77 -0.10
CA ASN A 3 -2.14 12.36 -0.18
C ASN A 3 -0.97 11.44 -0.55
N TYR A 4 -0.08 11.91 -1.43
CA TYR A 4 1.14 11.22 -1.81
C TYR A 4 2.04 10.93 -0.60
N ASP A 5 2.30 11.94 0.23
CA ASP A 5 3.11 11.77 1.46
C ASP A 5 2.52 10.71 2.39
N ARG A 6 1.18 10.72 2.57
CA ARG A 6 0.47 9.75 3.41
C ARG A 6 0.64 8.32 2.91
N LEU A 7 0.56 8.11 1.60
CA LEU A 7 0.72 6.81 0.97
C LEU A 7 2.18 6.33 0.99
N VAL A 8 3.15 7.25 0.88
CA VAL A 8 4.59 6.94 1.02
C VAL A 8 4.93 6.58 2.46
N GLU A 9 4.43 7.34 3.44
CA GLU A 9 4.65 7.06 4.87
C GLU A 9 4.01 5.73 5.30
N ALA A 10 2.82 5.42 4.77
CA ALA A 10 2.20 4.11 4.93
C ALA A 10 2.93 2.99 4.14
N GLY A 11 3.94 3.34 3.34
CA GLY A 11 4.71 2.44 2.48
C GLY A 11 3.87 1.78 1.37
N ILE A 12 2.73 2.35 1.01
CA ILE A 12 1.93 1.92 -0.15
C ILE A 12 2.68 2.27 -1.42
N ILE A 13 3.27 3.46 -1.45
CA ILE A 13 4.17 3.90 -2.52
C ILE A 13 5.60 3.75 -2.01
N ASN A 14 6.40 2.99 -2.73
CA ASN A 14 7.82 2.85 -2.43
C ASN A 14 8.65 3.68 -3.43
N PRO A 15 9.07 4.91 -3.07
CA PRO A 15 9.89 5.74 -3.96
C PRO A 15 11.28 5.13 -4.22
N ALA A 16 11.74 4.21 -3.36
CA ALA A 16 13.02 3.51 -3.51
C ALA A 16 12.93 2.25 -4.40
N ALA A 17 11.74 1.86 -4.86
CA ALA A 17 11.57 0.72 -5.76
C ALA A 17 12.14 0.95 -7.18
N GLY A 18 12.78 2.11 -7.44
CA GLY A 18 13.37 2.46 -8.72
C GLY A 18 12.35 2.84 -9.80
N THR A 19 11.06 2.63 -9.54
CA THR A 19 9.95 3.08 -10.38
C THR A 19 9.36 4.36 -9.80
N LYS A 20 9.73 5.50 -10.39
CA LYS A 20 9.04 6.75 -10.11
C LYS A 20 7.57 6.59 -10.59
N PRO A 21 6.57 6.94 -9.77
CA PRO A 21 5.18 6.95 -10.22
C PRO A 21 5.04 7.84 -11.45
N SER A 22 4.30 7.35 -12.45
CA SER A 22 4.04 8.11 -13.67
C SER A 22 3.18 9.34 -13.38
N ASP A 23 3.15 10.32 -14.28
CA ASP A 23 2.26 11.48 -14.14
C ASP A 23 0.78 11.08 -14.00
N SER A 24 0.38 9.96 -14.59
CA SER A 24 -0.96 9.37 -14.42
C SER A 24 -1.20 8.86 -13.00
N ASP A 25 -0.20 8.19 -12.41
CA ASP A 25 -0.27 7.71 -11.01
C ASP A 25 -0.34 8.90 -10.05
N MET A 26 0.48 9.93 -10.29
CA MET A 26 0.48 11.16 -9.51
C MET A 26 -0.88 11.85 -9.56
N LYS A 27 -1.48 11.98 -10.75
CA LYS A 27 -2.84 12.54 -10.90
C LYS A 27 -3.91 11.70 -10.24
N ALA A 28 -3.79 10.37 -10.30
CA ALA A 28 -4.71 9.48 -9.62
C ALA A 28 -4.66 9.70 -8.10
N ILE A 29 -3.46 9.80 -7.53
CA ILE A 29 -3.24 10.03 -6.09
C ILE A 29 -3.74 11.41 -5.63
N GLU A 30 -3.53 12.44 -6.45
CA GLU A 30 -4.07 13.78 -6.20
C GLU A 30 -5.60 13.81 -6.29
N GLY A 31 -6.20 12.97 -7.14
CA GLY A 31 -7.64 12.84 -7.29
C GLY A 31 -8.33 12.04 -6.16
N LEU A 32 -7.58 11.32 -5.32
CA LEU A 32 -8.14 10.57 -4.20
C LEU A 32 -8.64 11.52 -3.12
N SER A 33 -9.82 11.22 -2.56
CA SER A 33 -10.28 11.87 -1.34
C SER A 33 -9.50 11.35 -0.12
N ALA A 34 -9.48 12.14 0.95
CA ALA A 34 -8.83 11.74 2.21
C ALA A 34 -9.36 10.41 2.75
N ALA A 35 -10.67 10.14 2.56
CA ALA A 35 -11.30 8.90 2.97
C ALA A 35 -10.78 7.68 2.19
N GLU A 36 -10.54 7.83 0.89
CA GLU A 36 -9.99 6.75 0.05
C GLU A 36 -8.53 6.45 0.42
N VAL A 37 -7.73 7.49 0.69
CA VAL A 37 -6.36 7.33 1.17
C VAL A 37 -6.34 6.58 2.50
N ASP A 38 -7.19 6.94 3.45
CA ASP A 38 -7.29 6.24 4.74
C ASP A 38 -7.77 4.79 4.58
N HIS A 39 -8.68 4.53 3.64
CA HIS A 39 -9.11 3.16 3.31
C HIS A 39 -7.97 2.32 2.72
N LEU A 40 -7.16 2.89 1.82
CA LEU A 40 -5.97 2.24 1.25
C LEU A 40 -4.92 1.91 2.33
N ILE A 41 -4.63 2.85 3.24
CA ILE A 41 -3.71 2.67 4.37
C ILE A 41 -4.21 1.55 5.30
N THR A 42 -5.50 1.58 5.61
CA THR A 42 -6.15 0.56 6.45
C THR A 42 -6.14 -0.81 5.77
N ALA A 43 -6.43 -0.87 4.47
CA ALA A 43 -6.42 -2.11 3.71
C ALA A 43 -5.02 -2.73 3.64
N LYS A 44 -3.97 -1.93 3.41
CA LYS A 44 -2.58 -2.40 3.48
C LYS A 44 -2.25 -2.92 4.88
N SER A 45 -2.63 -2.19 5.92
CA SER A 45 -2.39 -2.62 7.32
C SER A 45 -3.07 -3.95 7.62
N LYS A 46 -4.31 -4.15 7.15
CA LYS A 46 -5.03 -5.43 7.28
C LYS A 46 -4.36 -6.56 6.49
N LEU A 47 -3.91 -6.31 5.27
CA LEU A 47 -3.17 -7.31 4.47
C LEU A 47 -1.82 -7.66 5.11
N GLY A 48 -1.06 -6.68 5.59
CA GLY A 48 0.21 -6.90 6.30
C GLY A 48 0.01 -7.67 7.61
N ASN A 49 -1.08 -7.39 8.33
CA ASN A 49 -1.46 -8.17 9.52
C ASN A 49 -1.90 -9.59 9.14
N SER A 50 -2.68 -9.79 8.08
CA SER A 50 -3.11 -11.12 7.67
C SER A 50 -1.95 -12.00 7.20
N PHE A 51 -0.90 -11.43 6.60
CA PHE A 51 0.32 -12.18 6.27
C PHE A 51 1.17 -12.54 7.50
N MET A 52 1.14 -11.73 8.56
CA MET A 52 1.82 -12.02 9.84
C MET A 52 1.02 -12.97 10.75
N ASP A 53 -0.32 -12.89 10.73
CA ASP A 53 -1.20 -13.71 11.57
C ASP A 53 -1.38 -15.13 11.00
N GLN A 54 -1.18 -15.31 9.68
CA GLN A 54 -1.24 -16.64 9.04
C GLN A 54 0.06 -17.44 9.13
N HIS A 55 1.14 -16.87 9.69
CA HIS A 55 2.36 -17.62 10.03
C HIS A 55 2.45 -18.04 11.50
N ALA A 56 1.34 -17.99 12.26
CA ALA A 56 1.18 -18.78 13.48
C ALA A 56 0.63 -20.21 13.21
N ALA A 57 0.48 -20.61 11.94
CA ALA A 57 0.21 -22.00 11.56
C ALA A 57 1.29 -22.50 10.59
N PRO A 58 2.04 -23.57 10.92
CA PRO A 58 3.06 -24.10 10.04
C PRO A 58 2.41 -24.77 8.83
N GLY A 59 2.67 -24.27 7.61
CA GLY A 59 2.58 -25.12 6.41
C GLY A 59 1.82 -24.63 5.18
N GLN A 60 1.48 -23.34 5.02
CA GLN A 60 0.86 -22.89 3.76
C GLN A 60 1.65 -21.77 3.06
N SER A 61 2.42 -22.17 2.04
CA SER A 61 3.07 -21.28 1.09
C SER A 61 2.17 -21.07 -0.13
N PHE A 62 1.93 -19.82 -0.53
CA PHE A 62 1.32 -19.48 -1.82
C PHE A 62 2.33 -18.72 -2.67
N PHE A 63 2.56 -19.18 -3.90
CA PHE A 63 3.27 -18.43 -4.94
C PHE A 63 2.24 -17.68 -5.79
N VAL A 64 2.57 -16.48 -6.26
CA VAL A 64 1.74 -15.73 -7.23
C VAL A 64 2.62 -15.34 -8.43
N PHE A 65 2.14 -15.65 -9.64
CA PHE A 65 2.72 -15.29 -10.93
C PHE A 65 2.42 -13.83 -11.30
#